data_AF-A0AAP2UQI1-F1
#
_entry.id   AF-A0AAP2UQI1-F1
#
_cell.length_a   1.000
_cell.length_b   1.000
_cell.length_c   1.000
_cell.angle_alpha   90.00
_cell.angle_beta   90.00
_cell.angle_gamma   90.00
#
_symmetry.space_group_name_H-M   'P 1'
#
loop_
_entity.id
_entity.type
_entity.pdbx_description
1 polymer ?
#
loop_
_entity_poly.entity_id
_entity_poly.type
_entity_poly.pdbx_seq_one_letter_code
_entity_poly.pdbx_strand_id
1 'polypeptide(L)'
;MKDYYSKNDFWVRKNEDSDERKYYIRLNGMYIEVSKDVFDTCYYSYRKELRDKKRDQDLLSLNTLNANNHSLEDIIGVYDDTIQSINDNILITKIKSIINSFNETDKNIAYLSLFVGESDEKISKKMHMKRSTVNYHKHRIYKILREQLTNLEEWL
;
A
#
# COMPACT_ATOMS: atom_id res chain seq x y z
N MET A 1 -22.41 22.25 13.22
CA MET A 1 -23.75 21.83 13.69
C MET A 1 -23.60 21.50 15.17
N LYS A 2 -24.52 21.93 16.05
CA LYS A 2 -24.38 21.75 17.49
C LYS A 2 -24.93 20.36 17.85
N ASP A 3 -24.11 19.53 18.48
CA ASP A 3 -24.49 18.18 18.91
C ASP A 3 -25.50 18.29 20.05
N TYR A 4 -26.73 17.82 19.83
CA TYR A 4 -27.82 17.94 20.80
C TYR A 4 -27.82 16.81 21.84
N TYR A 5 -27.20 15.68 21.52
CA TYR A 5 -27.17 14.48 22.37
C TYR A 5 -25.80 13.79 22.32
N SER A 6 -25.41 13.20 23.44
CA SER A 6 -24.24 12.32 23.60
C SER A 6 -24.69 10.90 23.91
N LYS A 7 -23.82 9.90 23.66
CA LYS A 7 -24.08 8.49 24.00
C LYS A 7 -24.46 8.32 25.48
N ASN A 8 -23.85 9.11 26.35
CA ASN A 8 -24.06 9.04 27.79
C ASN A 8 -25.36 9.72 28.25
N ASP A 9 -26.13 10.30 27.33
CA ASP A 9 -27.40 10.94 27.69
C ASP A 9 -28.57 9.95 27.72
N PHE A 10 -28.37 8.70 27.29
CA PHE A 10 -29.42 7.68 27.25
C PHE A 10 -29.14 6.57 28.27
N TRP A 11 -30.08 6.34 29.18
CA TRP A 11 -29.94 5.29 30.19
C TRP A 11 -31.22 4.45 30.30
N VAL A 12 -31.06 3.14 30.39
CA VAL A 12 -32.16 2.19 30.55
C VAL A 12 -31.89 1.36 31.79
N ARG A 13 -32.85 1.33 32.70
CA ARG A 13 -32.81 0.49 33.90
C ARG A 13 -33.84 -0.60 33.76
N LYS A 14 -33.40 -1.86 33.89
CA LYS A 14 -34.29 -3.01 34.04
C LYS A 14 -34.64 -3.16 35.52
N ASN A 15 -35.90 -3.35 35.85
CA ASN A 15 -36.27 -3.77 37.20
C ASN A 15 -35.88 -5.24 37.39
N GLU A 16 -35.36 -5.59 38.55
CA GLU A 16 -34.96 -6.98 38.85
C GLU A 16 -36.20 -7.88 39.07
N ASP A 17 -37.32 -7.29 39.50
CA ASP A 17 -38.54 -8.01 39.89
C ASP A 17 -39.64 -8.03 38.81
N SER A 18 -39.58 -7.13 37.81
CA SER A 18 -40.51 -7.10 36.67
C SER A 18 -39.74 -6.94 35.37
N ASP A 19 -40.21 -7.52 34.26
CA ASP A 19 -39.58 -7.33 32.93
C ASP A 19 -39.79 -5.90 32.37
N GLU A 20 -40.28 -4.99 33.20
CA GLU A 20 -40.49 -3.59 32.88
C GLU A 20 -39.17 -2.83 32.85
N ARG A 21 -39.02 -2.01 31.82
CA ARG A 21 -37.84 -1.18 31.60
C ARG A 21 -38.21 0.27 31.82
N LYS A 22 -37.40 0.96 32.60
CA LYS A 22 -37.49 2.41 32.78
C LYS A 22 -36.45 3.09 31.91
N TYR A 23 -36.88 4.13 31.22
CA TYR A 23 -36.08 4.86 30.24
C TYR A 23 -35.78 6.25 30.77
N TYR A 24 -34.53 6.67 30.67
CA TYR A 24 -34.05 7.93 31.19
C TYR A 24 -33.27 8.70 30.12
N ILE A 25 -33.50 10.00 30.03
CA ILE A 25 -32.73 10.91 29.19
C ILE A 25 -32.06 11.96 30.09
N ARG A 26 -30.79 12.27 29.81
CA ARG A 26 -30.05 13.32 30.50
C ARG A 26 -30.36 14.68 29.89
N LEU A 27 -30.90 15.59 30.70
CA LEU A 27 -31.13 16.99 30.33
C LEU A 27 -30.51 17.90 31.40
N ASN A 28 -29.69 18.86 30.96
CA ASN A 28 -28.99 19.81 31.85
C ASN A 28 -28.23 19.13 33.01
N GLY A 29 -27.66 17.95 32.76
CA GLY A 29 -26.87 17.20 33.74
C GLY A 29 -27.66 16.22 34.61
N MET A 30 -28.99 16.21 34.57
CA MET A 30 -29.86 15.32 35.35
C MET A 30 -30.56 14.29 34.48
N TYR A 31 -30.77 13.06 35.00
CA TYR A 31 -31.57 12.03 34.31
C TYR A 31 -33.05 12.17 34.65
N ILE A 32 -33.88 12.28 33.62
CA ILE A 32 -35.33 12.40 33.73
C ILE A 32 -35.96 11.13 33.18
N GLU A 33 -36.89 10.53 33.93
CA GLU A 33 -37.66 9.36 33.48
C GLU A 33 -38.61 9.77 32.36
N VAL A 34 -38.59 9.04 31.25
CA VAL A 34 -39.40 9.31 30.06
C VAL A 34 -40.13 8.03 29.63
N SER A 35 -41.19 8.20 28.85
CA SER A 35 -41.83 7.07 28.20
C SER A 35 -40.91 6.46 27.13
N LYS A 36 -41.16 5.19 26.82
CA LYS A 36 -40.42 4.46 25.78
C LYS A 36 -40.46 5.18 24.43
N ASP A 37 -41.62 5.70 24.03
CA ASP A 37 -41.80 6.35 22.72
C ASP A 37 -40.95 7.62 22.58
N VAL A 38 -40.84 8.41 23.66
CA VAL A 38 -39.99 9.61 23.70
C VAL A 38 -38.51 9.22 23.66
N PHE A 39 -38.14 8.19 24.43
CA PHE A 39 -36.78 7.64 24.43
C PHE A 39 -36.36 7.17 23.04
N ASP A 40 -37.18 6.35 22.40
CA ASP A 40 -36.91 5.78 21.07
C ASP A 40 -36.79 6.91 20.03
N THR A 41 -37.68 7.91 20.06
CA THR A 41 -37.62 9.06 19.14
C THR A 41 -36.30 9.82 19.25
N CYS A 42 -35.89 10.18 20.46
CA CYS A 42 -34.63 10.89 20.69
C CYS A 42 -33.41 10.03 20.35
N TYR A 43 -33.44 8.74 20.72
CA TYR A 43 -32.36 7.80 20.46
C TYR A 43 -32.17 7.54 18.96
N TYR A 44 -33.26 7.36 18.20
CA TYR A 44 -33.19 7.19 16.75
C TYR A 44 -32.70 8.45 16.05
N SER A 45 -33.08 9.64 16.52
CA SER A 45 -32.55 10.91 16.02
C SER A 45 -31.04 11.01 16.23
N TYR A 46 -30.56 10.72 17.45
CA TYR A 46 -29.12 10.64 17.75
C TYR A 46 -28.39 9.60 16.87
N ARG A 47 -28.98 8.42 16.69
CA ARG A 47 -28.42 7.36 15.81
C ARG A 47 -28.38 7.79 14.35
N LYS A 48 -29.36 8.58 13.89
CA LYS A 48 -29.37 9.15 12.55
C LYS A 48 -28.25 10.16 12.38
N GLU A 49 -28.07 11.07 13.34
CA GLU A 49 -26.98 12.03 13.33
C GLU A 49 -25.60 11.36 13.31
N LEU A 50 -25.41 10.27 14.07
CA LEU A 50 -24.19 9.46 14.00
C LEU A 50 -23.97 8.81 12.63
N ARG A 51 -25.04 8.31 11.98
CA ARG A 51 -24.95 7.73 10.64
C ARG A 51 -24.62 8.79 9.60
N ASP A 52 -25.23 9.97 9.70
CA ASP A 52 -24.98 11.08 8.79
C ASP A 52 -23.54 11.60 8.96
N LYS A 53 -23.07 11.78 10.21
CA LYS A 53 -21.66 12.10 10.52
C LYS A 53 -20.68 11.04 10.01
N LYS A 54 -21.01 9.76 10.20
CA LYS A 54 -20.19 8.65 9.68
C LYS A 54 -20.19 8.65 8.16
N ARG A 55 -21.33 8.88 7.50
CA ARG A 55 -21.40 8.98 6.03
C ARG A 55 -20.59 10.17 5.51
N ASP A 56 -20.63 11.30 6.20
CA ASP A 56 -19.86 12.49 5.84
C ASP A 56 -18.35 12.33 6.14
N GLN A 57 -17.98 11.50 7.13
CA GLN A 57 -16.59 11.08 7.38
C GLN A 57 -16.09 9.99 6.43
N ASP A 58 -16.93 9.00 6.10
CA ASP A 58 -16.63 7.90 5.18
C ASP A 58 -16.70 8.36 3.71
N LEU A 59 -17.26 9.54 3.43
CA LEU A 59 -17.04 10.29 2.20
C LEU A 59 -15.63 10.90 2.22
N LEU A 60 -14.63 10.03 2.27
CA LEU A 60 -13.32 10.35 1.75
C LEU A 60 -13.52 10.67 0.27
N SER A 61 -13.56 11.95 -0.07
CA SER A 61 -13.44 12.37 -1.46
C SER A 61 -12.15 11.72 -2.00
N LEU A 62 -12.18 11.14 -3.20
CA LEU A 62 -10.97 10.63 -3.84
C LEU A 62 -9.83 11.67 -3.85
N ASN A 63 -10.20 12.96 -3.85
CA ASN A 63 -9.33 14.12 -3.82
C ASN A 63 -8.96 14.64 -2.41
N THR A 64 -9.43 14.02 -1.31
CA THR A 64 -9.02 14.46 0.03
C THR A 64 -7.56 14.09 0.27
N LEU A 65 -6.74 15.12 0.45
CA LEU A 65 -5.32 14.97 0.74
C LEU A 65 -5.11 14.54 2.20
N ASN A 66 -4.21 13.58 2.40
CA ASN A 66 -3.74 13.19 3.73
C ASN A 66 -2.79 14.26 4.32
N ALA A 67 -2.31 14.03 5.54
CA ALA A 67 -1.39 14.95 6.25
C ALA A 67 -0.06 15.23 5.49
N ASN A 68 0.26 14.42 4.48
CA ASN A 68 1.43 14.55 3.62
C ASN A 68 1.07 15.03 2.20
N ASN A 69 -0.11 15.63 2.01
CA ASN A 69 -0.57 16.16 0.72
C ASN A 69 -0.81 15.11 -0.40
N HIS A 70 -1.05 13.83 -0.05
CA HIS A 70 -1.39 12.78 -1.03
C HIS A 70 -2.87 12.41 -0.98
N SER A 71 -3.49 12.26 -2.15
CA SER A 71 -4.87 11.80 -2.32
C SER A 71 -5.00 10.28 -2.15
N LEU A 72 -6.22 9.76 -2.03
CA LEU A 72 -6.45 8.31 -1.99
C LEU A 72 -6.17 7.62 -3.34
N GLU A 73 -6.34 8.36 -4.44
CA GLU A 73 -5.94 7.91 -5.78
C GLU A 73 -4.42 7.68 -5.87
N ASP A 74 -3.63 8.57 -5.24
CA ASP A 74 -2.17 8.42 -5.16
C ASP A 74 -1.74 7.17 -4.37
N ILE A 75 -2.54 6.74 -3.38
CA ILE A 75 -2.19 5.60 -2.50
C ILE A 75 -2.57 4.27 -3.15
N ILE A 76 -3.71 4.21 -3.83
CA ILE A 76 -4.21 2.97 -4.45
C ILE A 76 -3.37 2.60 -5.69
N GLY A 77 -2.93 3.60 -6.46
CA GLY A 77 -1.96 3.36 -7.55
C GLY A 77 -0.60 2.86 -7.06
N VAL A 78 -0.20 3.24 -5.84
CA VAL A 78 1.11 2.87 -5.25
C VAL A 78 1.15 1.44 -4.71
N TYR A 79 0.03 0.85 -4.27
CA TYR A 79 0.08 -0.49 -3.67
C TYR A 79 0.49 -1.59 -4.67
N ASP A 80 -0.01 -1.54 -5.90
CA ASP A 80 0.40 -2.48 -6.97
C ASP A 80 1.87 -2.24 -7.38
N ASP A 81 2.26 -0.96 -7.45
CA ASP A 81 3.64 -0.55 -7.70
C ASP A 81 4.60 -0.92 -6.56
N THR A 82 4.15 -1.06 -5.30
CA THR A 82 5.06 -1.35 -4.18
C THR A 82 5.60 -2.77 -4.22
N ILE A 83 4.76 -3.78 -4.44
CA ILE A 83 5.21 -5.17 -4.52
C ILE A 83 6.04 -5.37 -5.79
N GLN A 84 5.58 -4.80 -6.92
CA GLN A 84 6.32 -4.86 -8.17
C GLN A 84 7.68 -4.16 -8.05
N SER A 85 7.74 -2.95 -7.47
CA SER A 85 9.00 -2.23 -7.27
C SER A 85 9.93 -2.93 -6.27
N ILE A 86 9.41 -3.61 -5.25
CA ILE A 86 10.22 -4.45 -4.35
C ILE A 86 10.82 -5.61 -5.15
N ASN A 87 10.02 -6.31 -5.96
CA ASN A 87 10.49 -7.41 -6.80
C ASN A 87 11.53 -6.94 -7.82
N ASP A 88 11.30 -5.80 -8.48
CA ASP A 88 12.23 -5.17 -9.42
C ASP A 88 13.55 -4.82 -8.71
N ASN A 89 13.49 -4.25 -7.50
CA ASN A 89 14.68 -3.93 -6.72
C ASN A 89 15.47 -5.18 -6.31
N ILE A 90 14.79 -6.28 -5.96
CA ILE A 90 15.43 -7.56 -5.67
C ILE A 90 16.14 -8.09 -6.92
N LEU A 91 15.46 -8.08 -8.08
CA LEU A 91 16.03 -8.51 -9.36
C LEU A 91 17.24 -7.67 -9.76
N ILE A 92 17.14 -6.33 -9.69
CA ILE A 92 18.25 -5.40 -9.97
C ILE A 92 19.43 -5.68 -9.05
N THR A 93 19.20 -5.87 -7.76
CA THR A 93 20.27 -6.12 -6.78
C THR A 93 20.99 -7.43 -7.07
N LYS A 94 20.26 -8.49 -7.44
CA LYS A 94 20.85 -9.77 -7.82
C LYS A 94 21.59 -9.70 -9.15
N ILE A 95 21.04 -9.06 -10.19
CA ILE A 95 21.75 -8.85 -11.46
C ILE A 95 23.08 -8.12 -11.21
N LYS A 96 23.07 -7.07 -10.38
CA LYS A 96 24.30 -6.38 -9.97
C LYS A 96 25.29 -7.30 -9.27
N SER A 97 24.85 -8.17 -8.35
CA SER A 97 25.75 -9.10 -7.67
C SER A 97 26.36 -10.13 -8.63
N ILE A 98 25.59 -10.63 -9.59
CA ILE A 98 26.07 -11.58 -10.61
C ILE A 98 27.15 -10.92 -11.47
N ILE A 99 26.87 -9.71 -11.98
CA ILE A 99 27.83 -8.97 -12.79
C ILE A 99 29.09 -8.65 -11.98
N ASN A 100 28.95 -8.29 -10.70
CA ASN A 100 30.09 -8.03 -9.82
C ASN A 100 30.97 -9.27 -9.58
N SER A 101 30.45 -10.48 -9.77
CA SER A 101 31.20 -11.74 -9.67
C SER A 101 32.05 -12.08 -10.89
N PHE A 102 31.80 -11.42 -12.03
CA PHE A 102 32.58 -11.64 -13.25
C PHE A 102 34.01 -11.12 -13.10
N ASN A 103 34.91 -11.56 -13.99
CA ASN A 103 36.22 -10.94 -14.10
C ASN A 103 36.11 -9.54 -14.75
N GLU A 104 37.15 -8.72 -14.65
CA GLU A 104 37.12 -7.34 -15.16
C GLU A 104 36.81 -7.24 -16.66
N THR A 105 37.29 -8.18 -17.47
CA THR A 105 36.98 -8.22 -18.91
C THR A 105 35.49 -8.44 -19.16
N ASP A 106 34.90 -9.45 -18.51
CA ASP A 106 33.48 -9.78 -18.63
C ASP A 106 32.59 -8.68 -18.03
N LYS A 107 33.00 -8.05 -16.92
CA LYS A 107 32.29 -6.88 -16.36
C LYS A 107 32.21 -5.74 -17.36
N ASN A 108 33.33 -5.38 -17.98
CA ASN A 108 33.38 -4.30 -18.96
C ASN A 108 32.56 -4.63 -20.21
N ILE A 109 32.62 -5.87 -20.70
CA ILE A 109 31.80 -6.32 -21.83
C ILE A 109 30.32 -6.34 -21.47
N ALA A 110 29.95 -6.82 -20.27
CA ALA A 110 28.58 -6.79 -19.77
C ALA A 110 28.06 -5.35 -19.65
N TYR A 111 28.86 -4.44 -19.11
CA TYR A 111 28.52 -3.02 -19.01
C TYR A 111 28.22 -2.41 -20.38
N LEU A 112 29.17 -2.53 -21.31
CA LEU A 112 29.03 -1.96 -22.66
C LEU A 112 27.90 -2.61 -23.46
N SER A 113 27.68 -3.92 -23.31
CA SER A 113 26.67 -4.63 -24.10
C SER A 113 25.26 -4.50 -23.52
N LEU A 114 25.09 -4.56 -22.20
CA LEU A 114 23.76 -4.63 -21.56
C LEU A 114 23.24 -3.25 -21.17
N PHE A 115 24.10 -2.38 -20.65
CA PHE A 115 23.68 -1.08 -20.13
C PHE A 115 23.88 0.04 -21.15
N VAL A 116 24.98 0.02 -21.90
CA VAL A 116 25.23 1.02 -22.94
C VAL A 116 24.60 0.63 -24.29
N GLY A 117 24.41 -0.66 -24.55
CA GLY A 117 23.83 -1.16 -25.80
C GLY A 117 24.77 -1.06 -27.00
N GLU A 118 26.08 -1.12 -26.77
CA GLU A 118 27.08 -1.02 -27.85
C GLU A 118 27.13 -2.31 -28.69
N SER A 119 27.39 -2.15 -30.00
CA SER A 119 27.59 -3.29 -30.89
C SER A 119 28.93 -3.98 -30.62
N ASP A 120 29.02 -5.27 -30.94
CA ASP A 120 30.25 -6.06 -30.76
C ASP A 120 31.45 -5.44 -31.48
N GLU A 121 31.23 -4.72 -32.59
CA GLU A 121 32.28 -4.01 -33.31
C GLU A 121 32.82 -2.82 -32.51
N LYS A 122 31.94 -2.01 -31.91
CA LYS A 122 32.35 -0.89 -31.05
C LYS A 122 33.01 -1.38 -29.77
N ILE A 123 32.50 -2.45 -29.17
CA ILE A 123 33.10 -3.09 -27.98
C ILE A 123 34.49 -3.63 -28.33
N SER A 124 34.63 -4.31 -29.47
CA SER A 124 35.90 -4.84 -29.97
C SER A 124 36.95 -3.73 -30.10
N LYS A 125 36.58 -2.57 -30.66
CA LYS A 125 37.46 -1.40 -30.76
C LYS A 125 37.82 -0.81 -29.39
N LYS A 126 36.84 -0.62 -28.49
CA LYS A 126 37.05 -0.06 -27.14
C LYS A 126 37.93 -0.95 -26.26
N MET A 127 37.76 -2.27 -26.36
CA MET A 127 38.46 -3.26 -25.53
C MET A 127 39.77 -3.74 -26.16
N HIS A 128 40.08 -3.33 -27.39
CA HIS A 128 41.22 -3.82 -28.17
C HIS A 128 41.24 -5.36 -28.32
N MET A 129 40.06 -5.97 -28.55
CA MET A 129 39.89 -7.42 -28.68
C MET A 129 39.26 -7.77 -30.02
N LYS A 130 39.48 -8.99 -30.52
CA LYS A 130 38.79 -9.47 -31.73
C LYS A 130 37.28 -9.57 -31.48
N ARG A 131 36.47 -9.26 -32.49
CA ARG A 131 34.99 -9.38 -32.42
C ARG A 131 34.54 -10.80 -32.02
N SER A 132 35.23 -11.84 -32.50
CA SER A 132 34.96 -13.22 -32.11
C SER A 132 35.18 -13.46 -30.62
N THR A 133 36.20 -12.84 -30.02
CA THR A 133 36.46 -12.92 -28.58
C THR A 133 35.38 -12.19 -27.78
N VAL A 134 34.96 -11.00 -28.21
CA VAL A 134 33.81 -10.29 -27.60
C VAL A 134 32.55 -11.14 -27.63
N ASN A 135 32.25 -11.77 -28.78
CA ASN A 135 31.08 -12.63 -28.92
C ASN A 135 31.15 -13.86 -27.99
N TYR A 136 32.33 -14.46 -27.83
CA TYR A 136 32.55 -15.55 -26.87
C TYR A 136 32.25 -15.11 -25.43
N HIS A 137 32.78 -13.96 -25.00
CA HIS A 137 32.52 -13.41 -23.68
C HIS A 137 31.03 -13.12 -23.47
N LYS A 138 30.36 -12.49 -24.46
CA LYS A 138 28.92 -12.24 -24.42
C LYS A 138 28.11 -13.52 -24.26
N HIS A 139 28.39 -14.54 -25.07
CA HIS A 139 27.71 -15.83 -24.95
C HIS A 139 27.87 -16.44 -23.55
N ARG A 140 29.08 -16.37 -22.98
CA ARG A 140 29.34 -16.84 -21.62
C ARG A 140 28.56 -16.05 -20.57
N ILE A 141 28.57 -14.71 -20.67
CA ILE A 141 27.82 -13.80 -19.78
C ILE A 141 26.32 -14.11 -19.83
N TYR A 142 25.73 -14.19 -21.02
CA TYR A 142 24.30 -14.50 -21.19
C TYR A 142 23.95 -15.88 -20.66
N LYS A 143 24.83 -16.88 -20.84
CA LYS A 143 24.63 -18.21 -20.28
C LYS A 143 24.56 -18.17 -18.75
N ILE A 144 25.53 -17.51 -18.10
CA ILE A 144 25.56 -17.41 -16.64
C ILE A 144 24.36 -16.62 -16.10
N LEU A 145 24.03 -15.48 -16.72
CA LEU A 145 22.86 -14.70 -16.35
C LEU A 145 21.58 -15.52 -16.47
N ARG A 146 21.40 -16.27 -17.55
CA ARG A 146 20.23 -17.13 -17.74
C ARG A 146 20.15 -18.22 -16.68
N GLU A 147 21.23 -18.96 -16.45
CA GLU A 147 21.26 -20.03 -15.43
C GLU A 147 20.94 -19.51 -14.04
N GLN A 148 21.47 -18.34 -13.67
CA GLN A 148 21.24 -17.76 -12.35
C GLN A 148 19.89 -17.05 -12.19
N LEU A 149 19.32 -16.50 -13.27
CA LEU A 149 17.98 -15.88 -13.27
C LEU A 149 16.86 -16.92 -13.34
N THR A 150 17.02 -18.03 -14.07
CA THR A 150 15.99 -19.09 -14.12
C THR A 150 15.79 -19.74 -12.75
N ASN A 151 16.86 -19.89 -11.95
CA ASN A 151 16.75 -20.34 -10.56
C ASN A 151 15.98 -19.36 -9.65
N LEU A 152 15.67 -18.14 -10.12
CA LEU A 152 14.94 -17.11 -9.35
C LEU A 152 13.44 -17.12 -9.62
N GLU A 153 13.01 -17.45 -10.83
CA GLU A 153 11.59 -17.59 -11.17
C GLU A 153 10.92 -18.73 -10.39
N GLU A 154 11.69 -19.68 -9.85
CA GLU A 154 11.18 -20.75 -9.00
C GLU A 154 10.82 -20.28 -7.56
N TRP A 155 11.23 -19.08 -7.16
CA TRP A 155 11.08 -18.56 -5.78
C TRP A 155 10.30 -17.24 -5.66
N LEU A 156 9.96 -16.60 -6.78
CA LEU A 156 9.11 -15.40 -6.87
C LEU A 156 7.70 -15.80 -7.31
#